data_AF-A0A966V759-F1
#
_entry.id   AF-A0A966V759-F1
#
_cell.length_a   1.000
_cell.length_b   1.000
_cell.length_c   1.000
_cell.angle_alpha   90.00
_cell.angle_beta   90.00
_cell.angle_gamma   90.00
#
_symmetry.space_group_name_H-M   'P 1'
#
loop_
_entity.id
_entity.type
_entity.pdbx_description
1 polymer ?
#
loop_
_entity_poly.entity_id
_entity_poly.type
_entity_poly.pdbx_seq_one_letter_code
_entity_poly.pdbx_strand_id
1 'polypeptide(L)'
;MRTYDFAVAVASDALDTEVVEDTIRQALADGLPEDTLVVVKAQGIKDYSEQGWKVARNRKFGVSVKQAGDGHKAKTTKVEAETVA
;
A
#
# COMPACT_ATOMS: atom_id res chain seq x y z
N MET A 1 2.70 1.06 32.57
CA MET A 1 2.32 0.38 31.31
C MET A 1 2.99 1.09 30.14
N ARG A 2 3.17 0.45 29.00
CA ARG A 2 3.71 1.04 27.76
C ARG A 2 2.73 0.74 26.64
N THR A 3 2.56 1.65 25.69
CA THR A 3 1.82 1.39 24.46
C THR A 3 2.79 0.90 23.40
N TYR A 4 2.33 -0.05 22.58
CA TYR A 4 3.05 -0.54 21.41
C TYR A 4 2.17 -0.27 20.20
N ASP A 5 2.56 0.71 19.40
CA ASP A 5 1.78 1.17 18.25
C ASP A 5 2.30 0.53 16.96
N PHE A 6 1.41 -0.09 16.21
CA PHE A 6 1.71 -0.72 14.92
C PHE A 6 1.00 0.03 13.79
N ALA A 7 1.67 0.20 12.65
CA ALA A 7 1.09 0.78 11.44
C ALA A 7 0.84 -0.32 10.41
N VAL A 8 -0.42 -0.53 10.03
CA VAL A 8 -0.83 -1.45 8.96
C VAL A 8 -1.39 -0.63 7.81
N ALA A 9 -0.87 -0.87 6.60
CA ALA A 9 -1.34 -0.23 5.39
C ALA A 9 -1.97 -1.27 4.45
N VAL A 10 -3.22 -1.04 4.05
CA VAL A 10 -3.93 -1.87 3.06
C VAL A 10 -4.29 -0.98 1.89
N ALA A 11 -4.07 -1.47 0.66
CA ALA A 11 -4.50 -0.82 -0.56
C ALA A 11 -5.58 -1.67 -1.22
N SER A 12 -6.73 -1.07 -1.50
CA SER A 12 -7.89 -1.71 -2.13
C SER A 12 -8.78 -0.62 -2.71
N ASP A 13 -9.51 -0.93 -3.77
CA ASP A 13 -10.49 -0.03 -4.37
C ASP A 13 -11.79 0.03 -3.55
N ALA A 14 -12.08 -1.01 -2.78
CA ALA A 14 -13.29 -1.12 -1.96
C ALA A 14 -13.01 -2.01 -0.73
N LEU A 15 -12.43 -1.42 0.31
CA LEU A 15 -12.21 -2.11 1.59
C LEU A 15 -13.29 -1.74 2.59
N ASP A 16 -13.96 -2.75 3.15
CA ASP A 16 -14.81 -2.55 4.31
C ASP A 16 -13.94 -2.46 5.57
N THR A 17 -13.81 -1.27 6.12
CA THR A 17 -12.95 -1.03 7.28
C THR A 17 -13.51 -1.62 8.57
N GLU A 18 -14.84 -1.72 8.70
CA GLU A 18 -15.46 -2.27 9.92
C GLU A 18 -15.15 -3.76 10.03
N VAL A 19 -15.32 -4.50 8.93
CA VAL A 19 -14.99 -5.93 8.87
C VAL A 19 -13.50 -6.18 9.15
N VAL A 20 -12.62 -5.33 8.61
CA VAL A 20 -11.16 -5.45 8.85
C VAL A 20 -10.81 -5.16 10.31
N GLU A 21 -11.39 -4.11 10.90
CA GLU A 21 -11.19 -3.77 12.31
C GLU A 21 -11.62 -4.92 13.23
N ASP A 22 -12.79 -5.50 12.98
CA ASP A 22 -13.33 -6.62 13.76
C ASP A 22 -12.45 -7.87 13.62
N THR A 23 -12.00 -8.17 12.40
CA THR A 23 -11.12 -9.31 12.10
C THR A 23 -9.79 -9.18 12.85
N ILE A 24 -9.16 -8.01 12.80
CA ILE A 24 -7.89 -7.76 13.51
C ILE A 24 -8.11 -7.81 15.01
N ARG A 25 -9.21 -7.24 15.52
CA ARG A 25 -9.52 -7.26 16.96
C ARG A 25 -9.69 -8.69 17.46
N GLN A 26 -10.38 -9.54 16.70
CA GLN A 26 -10.55 -10.95 17.04
C GLN A 26 -9.21 -11.70 17.05
N ALA A 27 -8.39 -11.53 16.01
CA ALA A 27 -7.07 -12.16 15.95
C ALA A 27 -6.15 -11.73 17.12
N LEU A 28 -6.22 -10.47 17.55
CA LEU A 28 -5.47 -9.97 18.70
C LEU A 28 -6.02 -10.51 20.03
N ALA A 29 -7.34 -10.64 20.16
CA ALA A 29 -7.97 -11.23 21.35
C ALA A 29 -7.56 -12.70 21.53
N ASP A 30 -7.47 -13.46 20.43
CA ASP A 30 -7.08 -14.87 20.46
C ASP A 30 -5.56 -15.07 20.70
N GLY A 31 -4.73 -14.10 20.29
CA GLY A 31 -3.28 -14.22 20.28
C GLY A 31 -2.53 -13.56 21.44
N LEU A 32 -3.17 -12.66 22.19
CA LEU A 32 -2.53 -11.87 23.25
C LEU A 32 -2.84 -12.43 24.66
N PRO A 33 -1.97 -12.18 25.65
CA PRO A 33 -2.25 -12.53 27.04
C PRO A 33 -3.54 -11.90 27.55
N GLU A 34 -4.19 -12.57 28.51
CA GLU A 34 -5.34 -12.02 29.25
C GLU A 34 -5.02 -10.62 29.82
N ASP A 35 -6.06 -9.79 29.93
CA ASP A 35 -6.00 -8.39 30.38
C ASP A 35 -5.18 -7.43 29.48
N THR A 36 -4.77 -7.85 28.28
CA THR A 36 -4.13 -6.94 27.32
C THR A 36 -5.14 -5.95 26.74
N LEU A 37 -4.90 -4.65 26.94
CA LEU A 37 -5.72 -3.58 26.35
C LEU A 37 -5.43 -3.43 24.86
N VAL A 38 -6.45 -3.63 24.03
CA VAL A 38 -6.35 -3.55 22.57
C VAL A 38 -7.31 -2.49 22.04
N VAL A 39 -6.83 -1.67 21.11
CA VAL A 39 -7.66 -0.81 20.28
C VAL A 39 -7.30 -1.06 18.82
N VAL A 40 -8.31 -1.29 17.99
CA VAL A 40 -8.17 -1.40 16.54
C VAL A 40 -9.12 -0.38 15.93
N LYS A 41 -8.57 0.51 15.11
CA LYS A 41 -9.32 1.58 14.47
C LYS A 41 -8.66 1.95 13.14
N ALA A 42 -9.45 2.05 12.08
CA ALA A 42 -9.01 2.56 10.79
C ALA A 42 -8.61 4.03 10.91
N GLN A 43 -7.46 4.35 10.34
CA GLN A 43 -6.87 5.69 10.39
C GLN A 43 -6.63 6.18 8.97
N GLY A 44 -7.33 7.25 8.58
CA GLY A 44 -7.10 7.98 7.35
C GLY A 44 -7.32 7.16 6.07
N ILE A 45 -8.57 7.12 5.61
CA ILE A 45 -8.90 6.64 4.25
C ILE A 45 -8.52 7.75 3.26
N LYS A 46 -7.76 7.40 2.23
CA LYS A 46 -7.32 8.36 1.22
C LYS A 46 -7.43 7.79 -0.17
N ASP A 47 -8.22 8.45 -0.99
CA ASP A 47 -8.23 8.24 -2.42
C ASP A 47 -7.04 8.94 -3.07
N TYR A 48 -6.47 8.26 -4.06
CA TYR A 48 -5.36 8.80 -4.82
C TYR A 48 -5.77 8.99 -6.28
N SER A 49 -5.32 10.10 -6.88
CA SER A 49 -5.24 10.16 -8.33
C SER A 49 -4.25 9.11 -8.85
N GLU A 50 -4.29 8.79 -10.14
CA GLU A 50 -3.38 7.77 -10.72
C GLU A 50 -1.90 8.06 -10.43
N GLN A 51 -1.46 9.31 -10.65
CA GLN A 51 -0.08 9.71 -10.35
C GLN A 51 0.19 9.76 -8.84
N GLY A 52 -0.80 10.19 -8.05
CA GLY A 52 -0.71 10.16 -6.59
C GLY A 52 -0.51 8.74 -6.06
N TRP A 53 -1.19 7.75 -6.65
CA TRP A 53 -1.10 6.34 -6.28
C TRP A 53 0.29 5.80 -6.59
N LYS A 54 0.86 6.09 -7.77
CA LYS A 54 2.22 5.66 -8.12
C LYS A 54 3.26 6.11 -7.09
N VAL A 55 3.15 7.36 -6.63
CA VAL A 55 4.04 7.92 -5.60
C VAL A 55 3.79 7.27 -4.24
N ALA A 56 2.52 7.17 -3.83
CA ALA A 56 2.15 6.60 -2.53
C ALA A 56 2.51 5.11 -2.44
N ARG A 57 2.27 4.35 -3.51
CA ARG A 57 2.61 2.93 -3.61
C ARG A 57 4.09 2.68 -3.42
N ASN A 58 4.93 3.48 -4.09
CA ASN A 58 6.39 3.38 -3.92
C ASN A 58 6.81 3.73 -2.48
N ARG A 59 6.27 4.80 -1.89
CA ARG A 59 6.64 5.23 -0.54
C ARG A 59 6.16 4.30 0.58
N LYS A 60 4.93 3.78 0.47
CA LYS A 60 4.28 2.97 1.51
C LYS A 60 4.57 1.48 1.37
N PHE A 61 4.61 0.98 0.13
CA PHE A 61 4.72 -0.45 -0.16
C PHE A 61 6.04 -0.83 -0.85
N GLY A 62 6.91 0.13 -1.17
CA GLY A 62 8.18 -0.13 -1.84
C GLY A 62 8.05 -0.58 -3.30
N VAL A 63 6.85 -0.47 -3.90
CA VAL A 63 6.59 -0.93 -5.27
C VAL A 63 6.74 0.25 -6.25
N SER A 64 7.86 0.24 -6.98
CA SER A 64 8.17 1.24 -8.00
C SER A 64 7.28 1.15 -9.23
N VAL A 65 7.30 2.20 -10.06
CA VAL A 65 6.54 2.23 -11.32
C VAL A 65 6.97 1.15 -12.33
N LYS A 66 8.24 0.78 -12.30
CA LYS A 66 8.76 -0.29 -13.15
C LYS A 66 8.24 -1.66 -12.70
N GLN A 67 8.24 -1.92 -11.39
CA GLN A 67 7.77 -3.19 -10.82
C GLN A 67 6.28 -3.40 -11.04
N ALA A 68 5.48 -2.33 -10.97
CA ALA A 68 4.05 -2.40 -11.23
C ALA A 68 3.66 -2.32 -12.72
N GLY A 69 4.63 -2.14 -13.63
CA GLY A 69 4.36 -2.06 -15.07
C GLY A 69 3.70 -0.75 -15.55
N ASP A 70 3.62 0.27 -14.71
CA ASP A 70 3.01 1.58 -15.02
C ASP A 70 4.05 2.69 -15.30
N GLY A 71 5.30 2.28 -15.49
CA GLY A 71 6.40 3.13 -15.93
C GLY A 71 6.09 3.78 -17.28
N HIS A 72 6.51 5.04 -17.44
CA HIS A 72 6.27 5.79 -18.65
C HIS A 72 6.91 5.07 -19.85
N LYS A 73 6.07 4.59 -20.78
CA LYS A 73 6.51 4.02 -22.05
C LYS A 73 6.89 5.19 -22.96
N ALA A 74 8.11 5.69 -22.85
CA ALA A 74 8.64 6.53 -23.90
C ALA A 74 8.57 5.73 -25.20
N LYS A 75 7.91 6.26 -26.23
CA LYS A 75 8.00 5.71 -27.59
C LYS A 75 9.47 5.84 -28.01
N THR A 76 10.27 4.82 -27.78
CA THR A 76 11.59 4.70 -28.39
C THR A 76 11.37 4.50 -29.88
N THR A 77 11.21 5.61 -30.60
CA THR A 77 11.44 5.66 -32.03
C THR A 77 12.95 5.56 -32.20
N LYS A 78 13.48 4.34 -32.10
CA LYS A 78 14.87 4.05 -32.48
C LYS A 78 14.90 4.15 -34.00
N VAL A 79 15.26 5.33 -34.52
CA VAL A 79 15.71 5.44 -35.90
C VAL A 79 17.12 4.86 -35.92
N GLU A 80 17.24 3.62 -36.40
CA GLU A 80 18.52 3.08 -36.82
C GLU A 80 19.00 3.92 -38.00
N ALA A 81 19.99 4.78 -37.75
CA ALA A 81 20.76 5.38 -38.82
C ALA A 81 21.70 4.30 -39.38
N GLU A 82 21.35 3.76 -40.54
CA GLU A 82 22.30 3.08 -41.42
C GLU A 82 23.43 4.06 -41.77
N THR A 83 24.62 3.82 -41.25
CA THR A 83 25.85 4.37 -41.85
C THR A 83 26.21 3.50 -43.05
N VAL A 84 25.90 3.99 -44.24
CA VAL A 84 26.37 3.49 -45.53
C VAL A 84 27.71 4.15 -45.88
N ALA A 85 28.64 3.30 -46.37
CA ALA A 85 29.91 3.55 -47.06
C ALA A 85 31.15 3.90 -46.22
#